data_AF-A0A0L0SDF8-F1
#
_entry.id   AF-A0A0L0SDF8-F1
#
_cell.length_a   1.000
_cell.length_b   1.000
_cell.length_c   1.000
_cell.angle_alpha   90.00
_cell.angle_beta   90.00
_cell.angle_gamma   90.00
#
_symmetry.space_group_name_H-M   'P 1'
#
loop_
_entity.id
_entity.type
_entity.pdbx_description
1 polymer ?
#
loop_
_entity_poly.entity_id
_entity_poly.type
_entity_poly.pdbx_seq_one_letter_code
_entity_poly.pdbx_strand_id
1 'polypeptide(L)'
;MISASGSSAGPDDMVTPLAKLALANNDDNATNSSPHALFLSAVARLADSNAGDAAARAAVTRLTTCADRVHAQRLFSTNEALDDVKTTDLPLLLVHAYLADAYGRLRTDGPQARLAAVKTIQSQFQQFMTQCDTYDLIPRDERSYMDAMTPPAAAKLGGDQRRNFKIARFKASRQRESLLAERAAQLGDFASRRGAAAMIAAAPSLAIAAGISVTTTTTTTTTTTTTTTTQPAAAAAAAADDADADLSGDDEAIARDFYLLLVQHWIAKAVDELINLQEERAHLDRMVQEPPRRPAPTSSSSDSADRLDGPPRQSIFARTGPLLDKGGRPLRPFTITSQRAALQDQVFRPGHRLPTMSLDEYLEAEMARGGILPRAEPAPVRNESDDEEDDSDRDEVADRKTYKARNWDAFTDDNPRGWGNRGGNRG
;
A
#
# COMPACT_ATOMS: atom_id res chain seq x y z
N MET A 1 49.94 10.40 -23.05
CA MET A 1 49.77 11.32 -21.91
C MET A 1 48.95 12.51 -22.39
N ILE A 2 47.62 12.47 -22.25
CA ILE A 2 46.72 13.57 -22.67
C ILE A 2 45.60 13.70 -21.63
N SER A 3 45.39 14.95 -21.22
CA SER A 3 44.39 15.47 -20.28
C SER A 3 42.93 15.25 -20.73
N ALA A 4 42.01 15.23 -19.77
CA ALA A 4 40.66 15.73 -19.95
C ALA A 4 40.08 16.23 -18.61
N SER A 5 39.53 17.44 -18.68
CA SER A 5 38.91 18.27 -17.65
C SER A 5 37.61 17.68 -17.07
N GLY A 6 37.49 17.69 -15.74
CA GLY A 6 36.24 17.42 -15.03
C GLY A 6 35.31 18.62 -15.03
N SER A 7 34.12 18.45 -15.60
CA SER A 7 33.01 19.41 -15.54
C SER A 7 32.18 19.14 -14.29
N SER A 8 32.13 20.10 -13.37
CA SER A 8 31.27 20.07 -12.18
C SER A 8 29.82 20.38 -12.58
N ALA A 9 28.93 19.39 -12.47
CA ALA A 9 27.49 19.63 -12.51
C ALA A 9 27.03 20.07 -11.11
N GLY A 10 26.48 21.28 -11.01
CA GLY A 10 25.85 21.80 -9.79
C GLY A 10 24.45 21.21 -9.54
N PRO A 11 23.86 21.46 -8.36
CA PRO A 11 22.61 20.85 -7.91
C PRO A 11 21.33 21.36 -8.61
N ASP A 12 21.42 22.24 -9.61
CA ASP A 12 20.27 22.96 -10.19
C ASP A 12 19.51 22.22 -11.33
N ASP A 13 19.98 21.06 -11.78
CA ASP A 13 19.41 20.37 -12.96
C ASP A 13 18.34 19.29 -12.67
N MET A 14 17.85 19.20 -11.42
CA MET A 14 16.89 18.15 -11.00
C MET A 14 15.42 18.60 -10.91
N VAL A 15 15.06 19.76 -11.45
CA VAL A 15 13.64 20.15 -11.56
C VAL A 15 12.97 19.32 -12.67
N THR A 16 12.40 18.19 -12.25
CA THR A 16 11.63 17.27 -13.10
C THR A 16 10.53 17.99 -13.90
N PRO A 17 10.21 17.54 -15.14
CA PRO A 17 9.18 18.17 -15.98
C PRO A 17 7.77 18.17 -15.38
N LEU A 18 7.52 17.38 -14.33
CA LEU A 18 6.27 17.39 -13.55
C LEU A 18 6.13 18.63 -12.64
N ALA A 19 7.24 19.19 -12.14
CA ALA A 19 7.21 20.44 -11.39
C ALA A 19 6.82 21.64 -12.28
N LYS A 20 7.19 21.60 -13.56
CA LYS A 20 6.82 22.64 -14.54
C LYS A 20 5.35 22.62 -14.95
N LEU A 21 4.64 21.48 -14.80
CA LEU A 21 3.22 21.39 -15.14
C LEU A 21 2.28 21.92 -14.02
N ALA A 22 2.80 22.16 -12.82
CA ALA A 22 2.03 22.64 -11.66
C ALA A 22 2.06 24.17 -11.47
N LEU A 23 2.75 24.91 -12.33
CA LEU A 23 3.03 26.35 -12.18
C LEU A 23 1.99 27.30 -12.79
N ALA A 24 0.81 26.81 -13.20
CA ALA A 24 -0.15 27.63 -13.96
C ALA A 24 -1.32 28.23 -13.16
N ASN A 25 -1.35 28.09 -11.82
CA ASN A 25 -2.39 28.74 -11.00
C ASN A 25 -1.75 29.75 -10.06
N ASN A 26 -1.94 31.02 -10.41
CA ASN A 26 -1.48 32.19 -9.69
C ASN A 26 -2.30 32.36 -8.39
N ASP A 27 -1.91 31.65 -7.33
CA ASP A 27 -2.32 31.99 -5.96
C ASP A 27 -1.47 33.20 -5.53
N ASP A 28 -1.88 34.42 -5.92
CA ASP A 28 -1.18 35.69 -5.60
C ASP A 28 -0.99 35.93 -4.08
N ASN A 29 -1.61 35.11 -3.22
CA ASN A 29 -1.47 35.12 -1.76
C ASN A 29 -0.30 34.23 -1.24
N ALA A 30 0.26 33.33 -2.06
CA ALA A 30 1.32 32.41 -1.64
C ALA A 30 2.71 33.06 -1.55
N THR A 31 2.92 34.20 -2.23
CA THR A 31 4.23 34.88 -2.34
C THR A 31 4.66 35.59 -1.06
N ASN A 32 3.75 35.96 -0.17
CA ASN A 32 4.09 36.63 1.10
C ASN A 32 3.74 35.81 2.36
N SER A 33 3.20 34.60 2.21
CA SER A 33 2.76 33.77 3.34
C SER A 33 3.94 33.14 4.12
N SER A 34 3.88 33.10 5.45
CA SER A 34 4.87 32.37 6.26
C SER A 34 4.92 30.87 5.90
N PRO A 35 6.06 30.17 6.12
CA PRO A 35 6.14 28.72 5.83
C PRO A 35 5.09 27.93 6.62
N HIS A 36 4.81 28.35 7.84
CA HIS A 36 3.76 27.82 8.69
C HIS A 36 2.37 27.94 8.04
N ALA A 37 2.01 29.14 7.56
CA ALA A 37 0.73 29.37 6.88
C ALA A 37 0.59 28.52 5.61
N LEU A 38 1.66 28.43 4.81
CA LEU A 38 1.68 27.61 3.60
C LEU A 38 1.45 26.14 3.92
N PHE A 39 2.19 25.61 4.90
CA PHE A 39 2.08 24.23 5.35
C PHE A 39 0.68 23.90 5.88
N LEU A 40 0.18 24.66 6.85
CA LEU A 40 -1.14 24.42 7.46
C LEU A 40 -2.27 24.51 6.43
N SER A 41 -2.19 25.49 5.52
CA SER A 41 -3.19 25.64 4.46
C SER A 41 -3.17 24.49 3.47
N ALA A 42 -2.00 23.88 3.20
CA ALA A 42 -1.90 22.71 2.33
C ALA A 42 -2.45 21.45 3.01
N VAL A 43 -2.10 21.23 4.29
CA VAL A 43 -2.60 20.10 5.07
C VAL A 43 -4.12 20.16 5.19
N ALA A 44 -4.71 21.32 5.50
CA ALA A 44 -6.16 21.45 5.60
C ALA A 44 -6.88 20.97 4.33
N ARG A 45 -6.33 21.30 3.14
CA ARG A 45 -6.85 20.83 1.85
C ARG A 45 -6.66 19.33 1.64
N LEU A 46 -5.62 18.73 2.21
CA LEU A 46 -5.40 17.28 2.15
C LEU A 46 -6.26 16.53 3.16
N ALA A 47 -6.68 17.16 4.26
CA ALA A 47 -7.56 16.58 5.26
C ALA A 47 -9.03 16.52 4.79
N ASP A 48 -9.43 17.40 3.88
CA ASP A 48 -10.77 17.41 3.30
C ASP A 48 -11.07 16.08 2.59
N SER A 49 -12.08 15.34 3.05
CA SER A 49 -12.48 14.05 2.47
C SER A 49 -12.97 14.15 1.01
N ASN A 50 -13.40 15.36 0.60
CA ASN A 50 -13.80 15.69 -0.76
C ASN A 50 -12.64 16.26 -1.61
N ALA A 51 -11.40 16.19 -1.12
CA ALA A 51 -10.23 16.69 -1.84
C ALA A 51 -10.03 15.93 -3.16
N GLY A 52 -10.43 16.57 -4.25
CA GLY A 52 -10.14 16.08 -5.60
C GLY A 52 -8.71 16.40 -6.04
N ASP A 53 -8.39 16.00 -7.26
CA ASP A 53 -7.09 16.22 -7.92
C ASP A 53 -6.66 17.71 -7.94
N ALA A 54 -7.62 18.64 -8.02
CA ALA A 54 -7.35 20.08 -7.94
C ALA A 54 -6.83 20.53 -6.56
N ALA A 55 -7.37 19.97 -5.48
CA ALA A 55 -6.92 20.27 -4.12
C ALA A 55 -5.52 19.72 -3.87
N ALA A 56 -5.23 18.50 -4.36
CA ALA A 56 -3.91 17.91 -4.32
C ALA A 56 -2.88 18.74 -5.10
N ARG A 57 -3.21 19.23 -6.31
CA ARG A 57 -2.32 20.13 -7.07
C ARG A 57 -2.03 21.43 -6.31
N ALA A 58 -3.05 22.06 -5.74
CA ALA A 58 -2.86 23.28 -4.95
C ALA A 58 -2.02 23.02 -3.69
N ALA A 59 -2.19 21.87 -3.03
CA ALA A 59 -1.36 21.45 -1.90
C ALA A 59 0.11 21.27 -2.31
N VAL A 60 0.37 20.63 -3.46
CA VAL A 60 1.73 20.50 -4.02
C VAL A 60 2.37 21.87 -4.21
N THR A 61 1.72 22.82 -4.90
CA THR A 61 2.29 24.16 -5.14
C THR A 61 2.61 24.91 -3.83
N ARG A 62 1.75 24.78 -2.81
CA ARG A 62 1.95 25.41 -1.51
C ARG A 62 3.08 24.75 -0.72
N LEU A 63 3.13 23.43 -0.72
CA LEU A 63 4.17 22.68 -0.01
C LEU A 63 5.54 22.81 -0.69
N THR A 64 5.63 22.92 -2.02
CA THR A 64 6.90 23.20 -2.70
C THR A 64 7.42 24.58 -2.30
N THR A 65 6.53 25.58 -2.32
CA THR A 65 6.88 26.94 -1.87
C THR A 65 7.27 26.96 -0.39
N CYS A 66 6.63 26.12 0.44
CA CYS A 66 6.98 25.96 1.85
C CYS A 66 8.39 25.36 2.01
N ALA A 67 8.69 24.27 1.29
CA ALA A 67 10.00 23.62 1.32
C ALA A 67 11.14 24.59 0.94
N ASP A 68 10.94 25.37 -0.13
CA ASP A 68 11.91 26.37 -0.58
C ASP A 68 12.19 27.42 0.50
N ARG A 69 11.15 27.88 1.22
CA ARG A 69 11.29 28.84 2.31
C ARG A 69 11.96 28.26 3.54
N VAL A 70 11.59 27.04 3.95
CA VAL A 70 12.22 26.33 5.06
C VAL A 70 13.73 26.19 4.80
N HIS A 71 14.10 25.83 3.57
CA HIS A 71 15.50 25.76 3.16
C HIS A 71 16.18 27.13 3.15
N ALA A 72 15.54 28.16 2.60
CA ALA A 72 16.09 29.52 2.55
C ALA A 72 16.29 30.13 3.95
N GLN A 73 15.39 29.84 4.89
CA GLN A 73 15.47 30.28 6.29
C GLN A 73 16.44 29.43 7.14
N ARG A 74 16.90 28.28 6.62
CA ARG A 74 17.78 27.33 7.30
C ARG A 74 17.25 26.92 8.69
N LEU A 75 15.94 26.71 8.78
CA LEU A 75 15.27 26.30 10.03
C LEU A 75 15.75 24.95 10.54
N PHE A 76 16.30 24.12 9.64
CA PHE A 76 16.86 22.83 10.00
C PHE A 76 18.31 22.76 9.53
N SER A 77 19.22 22.58 10.48
CA SER A 77 20.65 22.44 10.23
C SER A 77 21.18 21.08 10.67
N THR A 78 22.20 20.58 9.99
CA THR A 78 22.85 19.29 10.31
C THR A 78 23.57 19.27 11.65
N ASN A 79 23.79 20.43 12.26
CA ASN A 79 24.57 20.58 13.48
C ASN A 79 23.70 20.88 14.72
N GLU A 80 22.38 20.80 14.57
CA GLU A 80 21.40 21.15 15.61
C GLU A 80 20.85 19.88 16.26
N ALA A 81 20.69 19.87 17.58
CA ALA A 81 20.03 18.77 18.26
C ALA A 81 18.51 18.90 18.13
N LEU A 82 17.78 17.78 18.19
CA LEU A 82 16.31 17.79 18.16
C LEU A 82 15.70 18.66 19.28
N ASP A 83 16.37 18.72 20.43
CA ASP A 83 15.93 19.50 21.59
C ASP A 83 16.04 21.02 21.38
N ASP A 84 16.87 21.47 20.44
CA ASP A 84 17.01 22.89 20.08
C ASP A 84 15.90 23.37 19.13
N VAL A 85 15.20 22.45 18.46
CA VAL A 85 14.11 22.76 17.54
C VAL A 85 12.85 23.13 18.32
N LYS A 86 12.32 24.33 18.05
CA LYS A 86 11.07 24.82 18.65
C LYS A 86 9.89 23.90 18.32
N THR A 87 8.98 23.74 19.28
CA THR A 87 7.76 22.94 19.12
C THR A 87 6.89 23.43 17.95
N THR A 88 6.91 24.73 17.66
CA THR A 88 6.23 25.35 16.52
C THR A 88 6.83 24.94 15.17
N ASP A 89 8.14 24.70 15.10
CA ASP A 89 8.83 24.40 13.84
C ASP A 89 8.80 22.90 13.51
N LEU A 90 8.57 22.01 14.49
CA LEU A 90 8.52 20.56 14.30
C LEU A 90 7.60 20.08 13.14
N PRO A 91 6.41 20.66 12.89
CA PRO A 91 5.56 20.26 11.77
C PRO A 91 6.22 20.49 10.41
N LEU A 92 7.14 21.45 10.31
CA LEU A 92 7.87 21.74 9.08
C LEU A 92 8.88 20.63 8.72
N LEU A 93 9.26 19.76 9.65
CA LEU A 93 10.02 18.52 9.34
C LEU A 93 9.23 17.60 8.40
N LEU A 94 7.89 17.69 8.41
CA LEU A 94 7.01 16.82 7.64
C LEU A 94 6.71 17.32 6.22
N VAL A 95 7.24 18.49 5.82
CA VAL A 95 6.94 19.11 4.51
C VAL A 95 7.19 18.12 3.36
N HIS A 96 8.34 17.44 3.36
CA HIS A 96 8.70 16.46 2.34
C HIS A 96 7.80 15.21 2.38
N ALA A 97 7.36 14.77 3.56
CA ALA A 97 6.44 13.64 3.71
C ALA A 97 5.05 13.97 3.15
N TYR A 98 4.50 15.15 3.47
CA TYR A 98 3.23 15.60 2.92
C TYR A 98 3.32 15.95 1.42
N LEU A 99 4.49 16.39 0.92
CA LEU A 99 4.72 16.53 -0.52
C LEU A 99 4.60 15.19 -1.23
N ALA A 100 5.27 14.16 -0.70
CA ALA A 100 5.21 12.81 -1.26
C ALA A 100 3.76 12.27 -1.28
N ASP A 101 3.02 12.48 -0.19
CA ASP A 101 1.60 12.10 -0.10
C ASP A 101 0.72 12.88 -1.09
N ALA A 102 0.94 14.19 -1.23
CA ALA A 102 0.21 15.02 -2.18
C ALA A 102 0.47 14.61 -3.63
N TYR A 103 1.72 14.32 -4.00
CA TYR A 103 2.08 13.75 -5.31
C TYR A 103 1.45 12.37 -5.52
N GLY A 104 1.37 11.54 -4.48
CA GLY A 104 0.74 10.22 -4.52
C GLY A 104 -0.76 10.27 -4.84
N ARG A 105 -1.45 11.35 -4.44
CA ARG A 105 -2.88 11.58 -4.70
C ARG A 105 -3.19 12.11 -6.12
N LEU A 106 -2.18 12.58 -6.86
CA LEU A 106 -2.37 13.13 -8.20
C LEU A 106 -2.66 12.03 -9.22
N ARG A 107 -3.63 12.29 -10.10
CA ARG A 107 -3.91 11.40 -11.23
C ARG A 107 -2.84 11.57 -12.31
N THR A 108 -2.38 10.45 -12.87
CA THR A 108 -1.34 10.43 -13.90
C THR A 108 -1.86 9.84 -15.21
N ASP A 109 -1.54 10.49 -16.33
CA ASP A 109 -1.95 10.06 -17.66
C ASP A 109 -0.91 9.11 -18.28
N GLY A 110 -1.05 7.82 -17.97
CA GLY A 110 -0.26 6.74 -18.56
C GLY A 110 1.07 6.42 -17.88
N PRO A 111 1.80 5.38 -18.36
CA PRO A 111 2.95 4.82 -17.65
C PRO A 111 4.14 5.77 -17.52
N GLN A 112 4.41 6.60 -18.52
CA GLN A 112 5.52 7.57 -18.48
C GLN A 112 5.27 8.69 -17.46
N ALA A 113 4.05 9.22 -17.42
CA ALA A 113 3.66 10.23 -16.43
C ALA A 113 3.70 9.65 -15.02
N ARG A 114 3.21 8.40 -14.84
CA ARG A 114 3.29 7.70 -13.56
C ARG A 114 4.73 7.43 -13.13
N LEU A 115 5.61 7.01 -14.03
CA LEU A 115 7.03 6.81 -13.73
C LEU A 115 7.68 8.10 -13.21
N ALA A 116 7.40 9.23 -13.86
CA ALA A 116 7.93 10.51 -13.43
C ALA A 116 7.38 10.91 -12.04
N ALA A 117 6.10 10.66 -11.76
CA ALA A 117 5.49 10.89 -10.45
C ALA A 117 6.09 9.98 -9.36
N VAL A 118 6.28 8.69 -9.63
CA VAL A 118 6.91 7.74 -8.69
C VAL A 118 8.33 8.17 -8.35
N LYS A 119 9.11 8.64 -9.34
CA LYS A 119 10.46 9.19 -9.10
C LYS A 119 10.43 10.44 -8.21
N THR A 120 9.48 11.34 -8.42
CA THR A 120 9.34 12.52 -7.56
C THR A 120 8.92 12.15 -6.15
N ILE A 121 7.95 11.25 -5.98
CA ILE A 121 7.50 10.76 -4.66
C ILE A 121 8.66 10.08 -3.92
N GLN A 122 9.42 9.22 -4.60
CA GLN A 122 10.61 8.58 -4.04
C GLN A 122 11.64 9.61 -3.55
N SER A 123 11.95 10.62 -4.36
CA SER A 123 12.89 11.69 -3.98
C SER A 123 12.42 12.47 -2.75
N GLN A 124 11.12 12.75 -2.65
CA GLN A 124 10.56 13.49 -1.51
C GLN A 124 10.62 12.67 -0.22
N PHE A 125 10.25 11.38 -0.26
CA PHE A 125 10.42 10.51 0.91
C PHE A 125 11.89 10.33 1.31
N GLN A 126 12.82 10.26 0.34
CA GLN A 126 14.26 10.18 0.65
C GLN A 126 14.79 11.45 1.33
N GLN A 127 14.35 12.64 0.89
CA GLN A 127 14.68 13.91 1.54
C GLN A 127 14.17 13.93 2.98
N PHE A 128 12.90 13.55 3.19
CA PHE A 128 12.31 13.42 4.53
C PHE A 128 13.11 12.46 5.42
N MET A 129 13.42 11.25 4.95
CA MET A 129 14.15 10.25 5.73
C MET A 129 15.56 10.70 6.07
N THR A 130 16.26 11.37 5.15
CA THR A 130 17.60 11.93 5.39
C THR A 130 17.57 13.00 6.48
N GLN A 131 16.55 13.86 6.44
CA GLN A 131 16.33 14.87 7.47
C GLN A 131 16.03 14.23 8.83
N CYS A 132 15.15 13.23 8.89
CA CYS A 132 14.88 12.49 10.13
C CYS A 132 16.10 11.77 10.68
N ASP A 133 16.96 11.21 9.82
CA ASP A 133 18.19 10.54 10.24
C ASP A 133 19.20 11.52 10.84
N THR A 134 19.28 12.73 10.28
CA THR A 134 20.15 13.82 10.79
C THR A 134 19.82 14.21 12.24
N TYR A 135 18.53 14.16 12.60
CA TYR A 135 18.05 14.43 13.96
C TYR A 135 17.87 13.16 14.81
N ASP A 136 18.36 12.00 14.36
CA ASP A 136 18.23 10.70 15.03
C ASP A 136 16.76 10.33 15.40
N LEU A 137 15.81 10.78 14.57
CA LEU A 137 14.38 10.55 14.78
C LEU A 137 13.93 9.15 14.35
N ILE A 138 14.77 8.39 13.64
CA ILE A 138 14.42 7.06 13.13
C ILE A 138 14.58 6.03 14.26
N PRO A 139 13.49 5.40 14.73
CA PRO A 139 13.57 4.39 15.78
C PRO A 139 14.42 3.19 15.37
N ARG A 140 15.08 2.55 16.34
CA ARG A 140 15.92 1.37 16.09
C ARG A 140 15.16 0.24 15.40
N ASP A 141 13.89 0.02 15.77
CA ASP A 141 13.06 -1.02 15.19
C ASP A 141 12.77 -0.76 13.70
N GLU A 142 12.58 0.51 13.33
CA GLU A 142 12.39 0.94 11.94
C GLU A 142 13.69 0.76 11.14
N ARG A 143 14.85 1.19 11.69
CA ARG A 143 16.17 0.94 11.08
C ARG A 143 16.39 -0.56 10.83
N SER A 144 16.11 -1.39 11.85
CA SER A 144 16.24 -2.85 11.74
C SER A 144 15.33 -3.46 10.67
N TYR A 145 14.11 -2.93 10.51
CA TYR A 145 13.18 -3.40 9.49
C TYR A 145 13.64 -3.00 8.09
N MET A 146 14.09 -1.75 7.90
CA MET A 146 14.64 -1.26 6.64
C MET A 146 15.82 -2.13 6.18
N ASP A 147 16.77 -2.39 7.07
CA ASP A 147 17.94 -3.21 6.78
C ASP A 147 17.54 -4.65 6.41
N ALA A 148 16.55 -5.21 7.10
CA ALA A 148 16.07 -6.56 6.86
C ALA A 148 15.24 -6.70 5.56
N MET A 149 14.51 -5.66 5.15
CA MET A 149 13.62 -5.69 3.99
C MET A 149 14.21 -5.09 2.71
N THR A 150 15.38 -4.47 2.79
CA THR A 150 16.09 -3.99 1.60
C THR A 150 16.90 -5.12 0.96
N PRO A 151 16.86 -5.30 -0.37
CA PRO A 151 17.75 -6.24 -1.07
C PRO A 151 19.24 -5.87 -0.88
N PRO A 152 20.16 -6.83 -0.68
CA PRO A 152 19.98 -8.28 -0.78
C PRO A 152 19.61 -8.97 0.55
N ALA A 153 19.57 -8.26 1.68
CA ALA A 153 19.30 -8.85 2.99
C ALA A 153 17.91 -9.50 3.05
N ALA A 154 16.91 -8.86 2.45
CA ALA A 154 15.56 -9.41 2.32
C ALA A 154 15.53 -10.83 1.74
N ALA A 155 16.37 -11.12 0.75
CA ALA A 155 16.41 -12.43 0.09
C ALA A 155 16.90 -13.56 1.02
N LYS A 156 17.63 -13.22 2.08
CA LYS A 156 18.15 -14.18 3.07
C LYS A 156 17.19 -14.42 4.24
N LEU A 157 16.16 -13.58 4.38
CA LEU A 157 15.23 -13.63 5.50
C LEU A 157 14.23 -14.78 5.35
N GLY A 158 14.15 -15.64 6.37
CA GLY A 158 13.17 -16.73 6.42
C GLY A 158 11.74 -16.22 6.53
N GLY A 159 10.77 -17.07 6.15
CA GLY A 159 9.33 -16.73 6.18
C GLY A 159 8.85 -16.30 7.57
N ASP A 160 9.29 -17.00 8.62
CA ASP A 160 8.91 -16.70 10.00
C ASP A 160 9.46 -15.35 10.48
N GLN A 161 10.70 -15.03 10.12
CA GLN A 161 11.30 -13.73 10.45
C GLN A 161 10.54 -12.58 9.78
N ARG A 162 10.22 -12.73 8.49
CA ARG A 162 9.41 -11.74 7.75
C ARG A 162 8.03 -11.55 8.37
N ARG A 163 7.38 -12.64 8.77
CA ARG A 163 6.09 -12.60 9.46
C ARG A 163 6.21 -11.87 10.81
N ASN A 164 7.24 -12.15 11.60
CA ASN A 164 7.44 -11.54 12.91
C ASN A 164 7.68 -10.03 12.80
N PHE A 165 8.49 -9.58 11.85
CA PHE A 165 8.67 -8.15 11.54
C PHE A 165 7.33 -7.48 11.21
N LYS A 166 6.50 -8.10 10.37
CA LYS A 166 5.17 -7.56 10.02
C LYS A 166 4.22 -7.50 11.23
N ILE A 167 4.20 -8.53 12.08
CA ILE A 167 3.36 -8.55 13.28
C ILE A 167 3.79 -7.45 14.27
N ALA A 168 5.10 -7.31 14.51
CA ALA A 168 5.63 -6.28 15.40
C ALA A 168 5.30 -4.87 14.88
N ARG A 169 5.54 -4.62 13.59
CA ARG A 169 5.22 -3.35 12.93
C ARG A 169 3.73 -3.03 12.96
N PHE A 170 2.86 -4.02 12.72
CA PHE A 170 1.41 -3.83 12.77
C PHE A 170 0.93 -3.45 14.17
N LYS A 171 1.44 -4.13 15.21
CA LYS A 171 1.13 -3.79 16.61
C LYS A 171 1.62 -2.38 16.96
N ALA A 172 2.83 -2.03 16.55
CA ALA A 172 3.40 -0.70 16.77
C ALA A 172 2.61 0.39 16.03
N SER A 173 2.20 0.15 14.77
CA SER A 173 1.36 1.08 13.99
C SER A 173 0.05 1.35 14.70
N ARG A 174 -0.65 0.30 15.13
CA ARG A 174 -1.93 0.43 15.83
C ARG A 174 -1.81 1.22 17.13
N GLN A 175 -0.78 0.96 17.93
CA GLN A 175 -0.54 1.69 19.17
C GLN A 175 -0.19 3.17 18.90
N ARG A 176 0.62 3.44 17.87
CA ARG A 176 0.99 4.80 17.49
C ARG A 176 -0.23 5.60 17.01
N GLU A 177 -1.05 5.00 16.16
CA GLU A 177 -2.29 5.60 15.65
C GLU A 177 -3.28 5.90 16.80
N SER A 178 -3.41 5.00 17.78
CA SER A 178 -4.28 5.27 18.94
C SER A 178 -3.78 6.44 19.77
N LEU A 179 -2.46 6.51 20.03
CA LEU A 179 -1.87 7.63 20.77
C LEU A 179 -1.99 8.94 20.00
N LEU A 180 -1.79 8.92 18.68
CA LEU A 180 -1.97 10.11 17.84
C LEU A 180 -3.40 10.61 17.85
N ALA A 181 -4.39 9.72 17.75
CA ALA A 181 -5.79 10.10 17.84
C ALA A 181 -6.14 10.70 19.21
N GLU A 182 -5.61 10.12 20.29
CA GLU A 182 -5.79 10.64 21.65
C GLU A 182 -5.20 12.04 21.82
N ARG A 183 -3.92 12.24 21.43
CA ARG A 183 -3.25 13.54 21.53
C ARG A 183 -3.87 14.59 20.61
N ALA A 184 -4.28 14.23 19.40
CA ALA A 184 -4.99 15.12 18.49
C ALA A 184 -6.34 15.59 19.06
N ALA A 185 -7.08 14.69 19.72
CA ALA A 185 -8.33 15.03 20.39
C ALA A 185 -8.09 15.97 21.59
N GLN A 186 -7.07 15.71 22.42
CA GLN A 186 -6.68 16.60 23.52
C GLN A 186 -6.38 18.02 23.02
N LEU A 187 -5.57 18.15 21.96
CA LEU A 187 -5.23 19.45 21.35
C LEU A 187 -6.43 20.15 20.72
N GLY A 188 -7.35 19.41 20.08
CA GLY A 188 -8.59 19.95 19.54
C GLY A 188 -9.54 20.49 20.61
N ASP A 189 -9.66 19.79 21.75
CA ASP A 189 -10.44 20.23 22.90
C ASP A 189 -9.84 21.49 23.54
N PHE A 190 -8.52 21.58 23.65
CA PHE A 190 -7.83 22.79 24.14
C PHE A 190 -8.05 23.98 23.23
N ALA A 191 -7.92 23.79 21.92
CA ALA A 191 -8.16 24.84 20.93
C ALA A 191 -9.58 25.41 21.04
N SER A 192 -10.57 24.54 21.23
CA SER A 192 -11.98 24.92 21.35
C SER A 192 -12.29 25.71 22.64
N ARG A 193 -11.57 25.47 23.74
CA ARG A 193 -11.84 26.09 25.05
C ARG A 193 -11.10 27.41 25.28
N ARG A 194 -9.88 27.55 24.75
CA ARG A 194 -8.98 28.67 25.08
C ARG A 194 -8.63 29.58 23.90
N GLY A 195 -9.09 29.30 22.68
CA GLY A 195 -8.69 30.07 21.49
C GLY A 195 -7.19 29.93 21.23
N ALA A 196 -6.75 28.68 21.01
CA ALA A 196 -5.33 28.35 20.90
C ALA A 196 -4.70 28.75 19.55
N ALA A 197 -3.36 28.77 19.53
CA ALA A 197 -2.56 28.99 18.33
C ALA A 197 -2.97 28.09 17.17
N ALA A 198 -2.86 28.62 15.94
CA ALA A 198 -3.27 27.93 14.70
C ALA A 198 -2.66 26.53 14.55
N MET A 199 -1.45 26.32 15.07
CA MET A 199 -0.73 25.04 15.08
C MET A 199 -1.44 23.96 15.91
N ILE A 200 -1.91 24.29 17.11
CA ILE A 200 -2.64 23.38 17.99
C ILE A 200 -4.00 23.04 17.39
N ALA A 201 -4.69 24.07 16.87
CA ALA A 201 -5.98 23.89 16.20
C ALA A 201 -5.89 23.00 14.95
N ALA A 202 -4.71 22.94 14.31
CA ALA A 202 -4.47 22.13 13.12
C ALA A 202 -4.07 20.67 13.41
N ALA A 203 -3.81 20.28 14.67
CA ALA A 203 -3.42 18.91 15.01
C ALA A 203 -4.40 17.83 14.51
N PRO A 204 -5.74 18.00 14.63
CA PRO A 204 -6.70 17.07 14.03
C PRO A 204 -6.56 17.00 12.49
N SER A 205 -6.39 18.12 11.80
CA SER A 205 -6.21 18.14 10.34
C SER A 205 -4.91 17.44 9.92
N LEU A 206 -3.83 17.60 10.68
CA LEU A 206 -2.55 16.92 10.46
C LEU A 206 -2.73 15.39 10.54
N ALA A 207 -3.42 14.92 11.59
CA ALA A 207 -3.70 13.50 11.80
C ALA A 207 -4.62 12.93 10.70
N ILE A 208 -5.70 13.63 10.35
CA ILE A 208 -6.63 13.21 9.28
C ILE A 208 -5.91 13.14 7.93
N ALA A 209 -5.11 14.15 7.59
CA ALA A 209 -4.32 14.16 6.36
C ALA A 209 -3.28 13.02 6.32
N ALA A 210 -2.80 12.56 7.49
CA ALA A 210 -1.93 11.40 7.62
C ALA A 210 -2.68 10.05 7.62
N GLY A 211 -4.00 10.05 7.43
CA GLY A 211 -4.84 8.85 7.37
C GLY A 211 -5.35 8.34 8.72
N ILE A 212 -5.23 9.14 9.79
CA ILE A 212 -5.63 8.75 11.14
C ILE A 212 -7.07 9.20 11.39
N SER A 213 -7.91 8.28 11.84
CA SER A 213 -9.29 8.60 12.22
C SER A 213 -9.30 9.29 13.58
N VAL A 214 -9.67 10.58 13.61
CA VAL A 214 -9.82 11.37 14.83
C VAL A 214 -11.29 11.70 15.02
N THR A 215 -11.85 11.28 16.16
CA THR A 215 -13.21 11.65 16.56
C THR A 215 -13.15 12.90 17.46
N THR A 216 -13.28 14.08 16.88
CA THR A 216 -13.44 15.31 17.67
C THR A 216 -14.89 15.42 18.14
N THR A 217 -15.12 15.63 19.44
CA THR A 217 -16.47 15.85 20.00
C THR A 217 -16.94 17.29 19.74
N THR A 218 -17.07 17.67 18.47
CA THR A 218 -17.79 18.90 18.12
C THR A 218 -19.26 18.71 18.44
N THR A 219 -19.72 19.36 19.52
CA THR A 219 -21.15 19.53 19.82
C THR A 219 -21.73 20.42 18.72
N THR A 220 -22.26 19.79 17.68
CA THR A 220 -23.00 20.47 16.61
C THR A 220 -24.29 21.01 17.22
N THR A 221 -24.30 22.29 17.61
CA THR A 221 -25.56 22.98 17.87
C THR A 221 -26.16 23.31 16.51
N THR A 222 -27.29 22.66 16.23
CA THR A 222 -28.10 22.88 15.05
C THR A 222 -28.63 24.32 15.06
N THR A 223 -28.08 25.18 14.21
CA THR A 223 -28.77 26.40 13.77
C THR A 223 -28.82 26.41 12.25
N THR A 224 -29.97 25.96 11.75
CA THR A 224 -30.48 26.17 10.41
C THR A 224 -30.49 27.66 10.09
N THR A 225 -29.73 28.13 9.09
CA THR A 225 -30.14 29.18 8.12
C THR A 225 -29.03 29.47 7.09
N THR A 226 -29.31 29.04 5.84
CA THR A 226 -29.13 29.77 4.56
C THR A 226 -27.81 30.50 4.23
N THR A 227 -27.14 29.96 3.21
CA THR A 227 -26.40 30.65 2.11
C THR A 227 -25.28 31.62 2.46
N THR A 228 -24.03 31.23 2.18
CA THR A 228 -23.08 31.91 1.27
C THR A 228 -21.78 31.10 1.16
N THR A 229 -21.37 30.80 -0.07
CA THR A 229 -20.07 30.26 -0.47
C THR A 229 -18.94 31.15 0.06
N THR A 230 -18.19 30.71 1.07
CA THR A 230 -16.85 31.22 1.39
C THR A 230 -16.05 30.10 2.05
N GLN A 231 -14.90 29.81 1.45
CA GLN A 231 -13.95 28.77 1.83
C GLN A 231 -13.49 28.87 3.29
N PRO A 232 -13.38 27.75 4.04
CA PRO A 232 -12.76 27.74 5.37
C PRO A 232 -11.24 27.95 5.34
N ALA A 233 -10.60 27.94 4.16
CA ALA A 233 -9.15 28.04 4.00
C ALA A 233 -8.55 29.44 4.27
N ALA A 234 -9.35 30.51 4.28
CA ALA A 234 -8.85 31.88 4.43
C ALA A 234 -8.63 32.29 5.89
N ALA A 235 -9.41 31.75 6.84
CA ALA A 235 -9.31 32.11 8.27
C ALA A 235 -8.06 31.50 8.95
N ALA A 236 -7.61 30.32 8.50
CA ALA A 236 -6.41 29.67 9.05
C ALA A 236 -5.09 30.35 8.64
N ALA A 237 -5.07 31.06 7.50
CA ALA A 237 -3.86 31.68 6.97
C ALA A 237 -3.52 33.03 7.67
N ALA A 238 -4.52 33.76 8.16
CA ALA A 238 -4.32 35.07 8.79
C ALA A 238 -3.84 35.00 10.26
N ALA A 239 -3.99 33.83 10.92
CA ALA A 239 -3.63 33.62 12.33
C ALA A 239 -2.30 32.86 12.53
N ALA A 240 -1.58 32.54 11.44
CA ALA A 240 -0.33 31.78 11.49
C ALA A 240 0.93 32.66 11.67
N ASP A 241 0.78 33.99 11.75
CA ASP A 241 1.88 34.94 12.00
C ASP A 241 2.12 35.20 13.50
N ASP A 242 1.26 34.68 14.39
CA ASP A 242 1.37 34.82 15.84
C ASP A 242 1.94 33.53 16.45
N ALA A 243 3.17 33.17 16.03
CA ALA A 243 3.84 31.92 16.39
C ALA A 243 4.35 31.87 17.85
N ASP A 244 4.32 32.99 18.58
CA ASP A 244 4.78 33.11 19.97
C ASP A 244 3.60 33.29 20.95
N ALA A 245 2.52 32.51 20.77
CA ALA A 245 1.51 32.41 21.82
C ALA A 245 2.09 31.56 22.97
N ASP A 246 2.32 32.18 24.14
CA ASP A 246 2.78 31.53 25.37
C ASP A 246 1.87 30.33 25.72
N LEU A 247 2.24 29.14 25.28
CA LEU A 247 1.61 27.90 25.68
C LEU A 247 1.94 27.62 27.14
N SER A 248 0.98 27.08 27.89
CA SER A 248 1.34 26.53 29.21
C SER A 248 2.32 25.37 29.01
N GLY A 249 3.27 25.18 29.93
CA GLY A 249 4.31 24.15 29.76
C GLY A 249 3.76 22.74 29.56
N ASP A 250 2.61 22.43 30.15
CA ASP A 250 1.91 21.15 29.95
C ASP A 250 1.29 21.06 28.54
N ASP A 251 0.68 22.14 28.04
CA ASP A 251 0.09 22.18 26.69
C ASP A 251 1.16 22.09 25.60
N GLU A 252 2.30 22.76 25.79
CA GLU A 252 3.45 22.66 24.89
C GLU A 252 4.02 21.24 24.85
N ALA A 253 4.17 20.58 26.01
CA ALA A 253 4.65 19.21 26.08
C ALA A 253 3.74 18.24 25.31
N ILE A 254 2.41 18.40 25.42
CA ILE A 254 1.44 17.59 24.66
C ILE A 254 1.55 17.87 23.16
N ALA A 255 1.71 19.13 22.75
CA ALA A 255 1.90 19.51 21.35
C ALA A 255 3.19 18.90 20.78
N ARG A 256 4.30 18.98 21.53
CA ARG A 256 5.58 18.40 21.17
C ARG A 256 5.49 16.88 21.02
N ASP A 257 4.89 16.19 21.99
CA ASP A 257 4.65 14.75 21.95
C ASP A 257 3.82 14.35 20.72
N PHE A 258 2.76 15.11 20.40
CA PHE A 258 1.94 14.88 19.21
C PHE A 258 2.78 14.97 17.92
N TYR A 259 3.58 16.02 17.74
CA TYR A 259 4.38 16.18 16.53
C TYR A 259 5.45 15.11 16.41
N LEU A 260 6.12 14.72 17.50
CA LEU A 260 7.10 13.63 17.48
C LEU A 260 6.46 12.28 17.14
N LEU A 261 5.28 11.98 17.71
CA LEU A 261 4.51 10.79 17.32
C LEU A 261 4.11 10.82 15.85
N LEU A 262 3.77 12.00 15.32
CA LEU A 262 3.37 12.17 13.93
C LEU A 262 4.56 11.98 12.98
N VAL A 263 5.74 12.47 13.36
CA VAL A 263 6.99 12.19 12.65
C VAL A 263 7.29 10.70 12.62
N GLN A 264 7.18 10.00 13.76
CA GLN A 264 7.36 8.55 13.80
C GLN A 264 6.35 7.80 12.91
N HIS A 265 5.11 8.29 12.83
CA HIS A 265 4.10 7.73 11.93
C HIS A 265 4.48 7.90 10.46
N TRP A 266 4.93 9.10 10.09
CA TRP A 266 5.39 9.37 8.73
C TRP A 266 6.66 8.61 8.37
N ILE A 267 7.59 8.39 9.32
CA ILE A 267 8.76 7.52 9.11
C ILE A 267 8.31 6.10 8.78
N ALA A 268 7.43 5.52 9.59
CA ALA A 268 6.93 4.18 9.34
C ALA A 268 6.20 4.08 7.98
N LYS A 269 5.34 5.06 7.66
CA LYS A 269 4.66 5.13 6.36
C LYS A 269 5.65 5.27 5.21
N ALA A 270 6.66 6.15 5.32
CA ALA A 270 7.66 6.38 4.29
C ALA A 270 8.49 5.12 3.99
N VAL A 271 8.83 4.33 5.02
CA VAL A 271 9.55 3.06 4.84
C VAL A 271 8.74 2.08 4.00
N ASP A 272 7.45 1.91 4.30
CA ASP A 272 6.58 1.00 3.54
C ASP A 272 6.35 1.52 2.11
N GLU A 273 6.11 2.82 1.95
CA GLU A 273 5.95 3.46 0.64
C GLU A 273 7.22 3.37 -0.22
N LEU A 274 8.41 3.55 0.34
CA LEU A 274 9.67 3.44 -0.42
C LEU A 274 9.87 2.03 -0.99
N ILE A 275 9.50 0.98 -0.25
CA ILE A 275 9.54 -0.40 -0.73
C ILE A 275 8.54 -0.58 -1.88
N ASN A 276 7.30 -0.13 -1.70
CA ASN A 276 6.25 -0.23 -2.71
C ASN A 276 6.61 0.54 -4.00
N LEU A 277 7.11 1.76 -3.85
CA LEU A 277 7.52 2.62 -4.97
C LEU A 277 8.72 2.04 -5.72
N GLN A 278 9.62 1.34 -5.04
CA GLN A 278 10.75 0.67 -5.68
C GLN A 278 10.27 -0.47 -6.60
N GLU A 279 9.31 -1.28 -6.14
CA GLU A 279 8.71 -2.34 -6.96
C GLU A 279 7.89 -1.76 -8.12
N GLU A 280 7.07 -0.74 -7.85
CA GLU A 280 6.27 -0.04 -8.86
C GLU A 280 7.17 0.57 -9.95
N ARG A 281 8.25 1.25 -9.55
CA ARG A 281 9.23 1.83 -10.49
C ARG A 281 9.83 0.77 -11.41
N ALA A 282 10.23 -0.39 -10.85
CA ALA A 282 10.78 -1.47 -11.65
C ALA A 282 9.76 -2.02 -12.68
N HIS A 283 8.47 -2.00 -12.34
CA HIS A 283 7.40 -2.41 -13.26
C HIS A 283 7.16 -1.37 -14.35
N LEU A 284 7.10 -0.09 -13.98
CA LEU A 284 6.90 1.01 -14.91
C LEU A 284 8.09 1.19 -15.87
N ASP A 285 9.33 1.02 -15.40
CA ASP A 285 10.51 1.06 -16.27
C ASP A 285 10.43 -0.03 -17.35
N ARG A 286 9.95 -1.24 -17.02
CA ARG A 286 9.71 -2.29 -18.01
C ARG A 286 8.59 -1.94 -18.99
N MET A 287 7.48 -1.37 -18.50
CA MET A 287 6.36 -0.94 -19.35
C MET A 287 6.76 0.18 -20.31
N VAL A 288 7.62 1.10 -19.89
CA VAL A 288 8.12 2.21 -20.72
C VAL A 288 9.14 1.71 -21.74
N GLN A 289 9.95 0.70 -21.39
CA GLN A 289 10.92 0.08 -22.30
C GLN A 289 10.29 -0.91 -23.28
N GLU A 290 9.12 -1.48 -22.98
CA GLU A 290 8.44 -2.40 -23.88
C GLU A 290 8.03 -1.64 -25.16
N PRO A 291 8.57 -1.99 -26.34
CA PRO A 291 8.18 -1.34 -27.58
C PRO A 291 6.68 -1.54 -27.79
N PRO A 292 5.97 -0.60 -28.46
CA PRO A 292 4.55 -0.75 -28.72
C PRO A 292 4.32 -2.12 -29.32
N ARG A 293 3.55 -2.97 -28.62
CA ARG A 293 3.20 -4.30 -29.11
C ARG A 293 2.79 -4.12 -30.56
N ARG A 294 3.57 -4.67 -31.49
CA ARG A 294 3.10 -4.82 -32.87
C ARG A 294 1.73 -5.48 -32.75
N PRO A 295 0.66 -4.92 -33.36
CA PRO A 295 -0.61 -5.60 -33.35
C PRO A 295 -0.31 -7.02 -33.83
N ALA A 296 -0.56 -8.00 -32.96
CA ALA A 296 -0.35 -9.38 -33.32
C ALA A 296 -1.08 -9.57 -34.67
N PRO A 297 -0.46 -10.21 -35.67
CA PRO A 297 -1.22 -10.59 -36.85
C PRO A 297 -2.46 -11.30 -36.32
N THR A 298 -3.63 -10.87 -36.77
CA THR A 298 -4.93 -11.39 -36.34
C THR A 298 -5.05 -12.86 -36.74
N SER A 299 -4.32 -13.75 -36.08
CA SER A 299 -4.61 -15.17 -36.08
C SER A 299 -5.68 -15.34 -35.01
N SER A 300 -6.92 -15.39 -35.48
CA SER A 300 -8.07 -15.93 -34.75
C SER A 300 -7.64 -17.20 -34.01
N SER A 301 -7.34 -17.07 -32.72
CA SER A 301 -6.86 -18.14 -31.85
C SER A 301 -7.69 -18.16 -30.59
N SER A 302 -8.99 -18.32 -30.78
CA SER A 302 -9.91 -18.81 -29.75
C SER A 302 -9.73 -20.33 -29.55
N ASP A 303 -8.50 -20.84 -29.38
CA ASP A 303 -8.32 -22.29 -29.53
C ASP A 303 -7.07 -22.91 -28.85
N SER A 304 -6.81 -22.54 -27.59
CA SER A 304 -5.80 -23.24 -26.77
C SER A 304 -6.31 -23.79 -25.44
N ALA A 305 -7.53 -23.43 -25.01
CA ALA A 305 -8.17 -24.02 -23.83
C ALA A 305 -9.32 -25.00 -24.16
N ASP A 306 -9.75 -25.07 -25.43
CA ASP A 306 -10.91 -25.88 -25.86
C ASP A 306 -10.52 -27.21 -26.54
N ARG A 307 -9.21 -27.53 -26.55
CA ARG A 307 -8.65 -28.68 -27.27
C ARG A 307 -8.48 -29.95 -26.43
N LEU A 308 -8.85 -29.96 -25.15
CA LEU A 308 -8.59 -31.09 -24.27
C LEU A 308 -9.69 -32.17 -24.32
N ASP A 309 -10.94 -31.83 -24.65
CA ASP A 309 -12.08 -32.76 -24.57
C ASP A 309 -12.89 -32.92 -25.88
N GLY A 310 -12.32 -32.52 -27.03
CA GLY A 310 -12.94 -32.77 -28.33
C GLY A 310 -12.84 -34.25 -28.75
N PRO A 311 -13.89 -34.88 -29.31
CA PRO A 311 -13.81 -36.26 -29.77
C PRO A 311 -12.72 -36.41 -30.83
N PRO A 312 -12.04 -37.58 -30.91
CA PRO A 312 -10.86 -37.74 -31.74
C PRO A 312 -11.22 -37.44 -33.21
N ARG A 313 -10.48 -36.52 -33.81
CA ARG A 313 -10.63 -36.14 -35.22
C ARG A 313 -10.28 -37.36 -36.09
N GLN A 314 -11.31 -38.10 -36.49
CA GLN A 314 -11.20 -38.99 -37.64
C GLN A 314 -10.96 -38.14 -38.88
N SER A 315 -9.70 -38.11 -39.31
CA SER A 315 -9.26 -37.56 -40.57
C SER A 315 -9.87 -38.36 -41.72
N ILE A 316 -10.83 -37.79 -42.45
CA ILE A 316 -11.19 -38.24 -43.79
C ILE A 316 -11.54 -37.01 -44.65
N PHE A 317 -10.56 -36.58 -45.44
CA PHE A 317 -10.67 -35.86 -46.72
C PHE A 317 -11.57 -34.60 -46.84
N ALA A 318 -10.92 -33.50 -47.26
CA ALA A 318 -11.45 -32.37 -48.03
C ALA A 318 -12.98 -32.33 -48.25
N ARG A 319 -13.71 -31.64 -47.36
CA ARG A 319 -15.13 -31.28 -47.56
C ARG A 319 -15.34 -29.88 -48.15
N THR A 320 -14.38 -29.36 -48.91
CA THR A 320 -14.52 -28.11 -49.69
C THR A 320 -15.28 -28.39 -50.98
N GLY A 321 -16.63 -28.38 -50.92
CA GLY A 321 -17.50 -28.48 -52.10
C GLY A 321 -18.99 -28.38 -51.71
N PRO A 322 -19.90 -28.10 -52.67
CA PRO A 322 -21.31 -27.82 -52.40
C PRO A 322 -22.04 -29.02 -51.76
N LEU A 323 -22.96 -28.75 -50.83
CA LEU A 323 -23.70 -29.79 -50.09
C LEU A 323 -24.80 -30.49 -50.93
N LEU A 324 -25.32 -29.82 -51.96
CA LEU A 324 -26.38 -30.31 -52.83
C LEU A 324 -25.98 -30.13 -54.29
N ASP A 325 -26.47 -31.01 -55.16
CA ASP A 325 -26.44 -30.78 -56.61
C ASP A 325 -27.55 -29.77 -57.01
N LYS A 326 -27.49 -29.22 -58.23
CA LYS A 326 -28.51 -28.30 -58.79
C LYS A 326 -29.92 -28.91 -58.84
N GLY A 327 -30.04 -30.23 -58.76
CA GLY A 327 -31.30 -30.97 -58.64
C GLY A 327 -31.74 -31.31 -57.20
N GLY A 328 -31.12 -30.72 -56.17
CA GLY A 328 -31.56 -30.85 -54.77
C GLY A 328 -31.27 -32.20 -54.11
N ARG A 329 -30.47 -33.06 -54.74
CA ARG A 329 -30.05 -34.35 -54.15
C ARG A 329 -28.83 -34.15 -53.24
N PRO A 330 -28.88 -34.61 -51.98
CA PRO A 330 -27.76 -34.45 -51.05
C PRO A 330 -26.63 -35.42 -51.40
N LEU A 331 -25.47 -34.86 -51.78
CA LEU A 331 -24.27 -35.61 -52.17
C LEU A 331 -23.40 -36.00 -50.96
N ARG A 332 -23.81 -35.63 -49.75
CA ARG A 332 -23.09 -35.89 -48.51
C ARG A 332 -24.07 -36.31 -47.41
N PRO A 333 -23.67 -37.25 -46.51
CA PRO A 333 -24.45 -37.53 -45.32
C PRO A 333 -24.48 -36.28 -44.44
N PHE A 334 -25.68 -35.79 -44.13
CA PHE A 334 -25.95 -34.72 -43.18
C PHE A 334 -26.84 -35.28 -42.07
N THR A 335 -26.56 -34.90 -40.83
CA THR A 335 -27.38 -35.25 -39.68
C THR A 335 -28.46 -34.20 -39.51
N ILE A 336 -29.72 -34.60 -39.57
CA ILE A 336 -30.88 -33.74 -39.25
C ILE A 336 -30.99 -33.69 -37.73
N THR A 337 -30.07 -32.98 -37.08
CA THR A 337 -30.22 -32.63 -35.68
C THR A 337 -30.38 -31.13 -35.55
N SER A 338 -31.16 -30.73 -34.56
CA SER A 338 -31.62 -29.39 -34.24
C SER A 338 -30.47 -28.47 -33.83
N GLN A 339 -29.53 -28.19 -34.74
CA GLN A 339 -28.47 -27.21 -34.52
C GLN A 339 -29.02 -25.84 -34.11
N ARG A 340 -30.23 -25.50 -34.58
CA ARG A 340 -30.97 -24.31 -34.12
C ARG A 340 -31.38 -24.39 -32.65
N ALA A 341 -31.81 -25.55 -32.14
CA ALA A 341 -32.16 -25.71 -30.72
C ALA A 341 -30.91 -25.69 -29.83
N ALA A 342 -29.82 -26.33 -30.27
CA ALA A 342 -28.55 -26.30 -29.54
C ALA A 342 -27.93 -24.89 -29.49
N LEU A 343 -28.06 -24.09 -30.56
CA LEU A 343 -27.66 -22.68 -30.57
C LEU A 343 -28.60 -21.80 -29.74
N GLN A 344 -29.89 -22.13 -29.67
CA GLN A 344 -30.87 -21.41 -28.84
C GLN A 344 -30.56 -21.57 -27.34
N ASP A 345 -30.13 -22.76 -26.90
CA ASP A 345 -29.72 -23.03 -25.51
C ASP A 345 -28.38 -22.38 -25.12
N GLN A 346 -27.66 -21.79 -26.08
CA GLN A 346 -26.39 -21.10 -25.87
C GLN A 346 -26.51 -19.57 -25.82
N VAL A 347 -27.66 -19.01 -26.20
CA VAL A 347 -27.94 -17.58 -26.09
C VAL A 347 -28.81 -17.38 -24.85
N PHE A 348 -28.45 -16.42 -23.99
CA PHE A 348 -29.04 -16.16 -22.66
C PHE A 348 -28.56 -17.04 -21.50
N ARG A 349 -27.29 -17.45 -21.51
CA ARG A 349 -26.65 -17.93 -20.28
C ARG A 349 -26.18 -16.74 -19.43
N PRO A 350 -26.40 -16.74 -18.11
CA PRO A 350 -25.78 -15.77 -17.20
C PRO A 350 -24.26 -15.75 -17.40
N GLY A 351 -23.64 -14.57 -17.44
CA GLY A 351 -22.19 -14.39 -17.73
C GLY A 351 -21.24 -14.92 -16.65
N HIS A 352 -21.73 -15.76 -15.75
CA HIS A 352 -21.01 -16.30 -14.60
C HIS A 352 -21.23 -17.81 -14.57
N ARG A 353 -20.14 -18.58 -14.50
CA ARG A 353 -20.21 -20.03 -14.29
C ARG A 353 -20.52 -20.27 -12.82
N LEU A 354 -21.79 -20.53 -12.52
CA LEU A 354 -22.16 -21.07 -11.22
C LEU A 354 -21.51 -22.48 -11.08
N PRO A 355 -20.99 -22.84 -9.90
CA PRO A 355 -20.61 -24.21 -9.61
C PRO A 355 -21.79 -25.13 -9.91
N THR A 356 -21.61 -26.06 -10.84
CA THR A 356 -22.67 -26.98 -11.28
C THR A 356 -22.91 -28.10 -10.27
N MET A 357 -22.02 -28.26 -9.30
CA MET A 357 -22.06 -29.29 -8.26
C MET A 357 -21.89 -28.60 -6.91
N SER A 358 -22.60 -29.11 -5.90
CA SER A 358 -22.42 -28.64 -4.53
C SER A 358 -21.02 -29.00 -4.03
N LEU A 359 -20.52 -28.27 -3.04
CA LEU A 359 -19.21 -28.52 -2.44
C LEU A 359 -19.11 -29.96 -1.93
N ASP A 360 -20.20 -30.48 -1.39
CA ASP A 360 -20.31 -31.83 -0.82
C ASP A 360 -20.27 -32.90 -1.93
N GLU A 361 -20.99 -32.69 -3.03
CA GLU A 361 -21.02 -33.59 -4.19
C GLU A 361 -19.65 -33.66 -4.90
N TYR A 362 -18.91 -32.54 -4.91
CA TYR A 362 -17.52 -32.52 -5.39
C TYR A 362 -16.58 -33.29 -4.44
N LEU A 363 -16.78 -33.15 -3.12
CA LEU A 363 -15.99 -33.87 -2.11
C LEU A 363 -16.19 -35.39 -2.21
N GLU A 364 -17.43 -35.84 -2.41
CA GLU A 364 -17.79 -37.24 -2.60
C GLU A 364 -17.18 -37.81 -3.88
N ALA A 365 -17.21 -37.05 -4.98
CA ALA A 365 -16.62 -37.47 -6.25
C ALA A 365 -15.09 -37.63 -6.14
N GLU A 366 -14.41 -36.77 -5.36
CA GLU A 366 -12.97 -36.89 -5.11
C GLU A 366 -12.63 -37.94 -4.05
N MET A 367 -13.48 -38.18 -3.05
CA MET A 367 -13.35 -39.32 -2.12
C MET A 367 -13.49 -40.66 -2.87
N ALA A 368 -14.45 -40.77 -3.79
CA ALA A 368 -14.63 -41.95 -4.63
C ALA A 368 -13.45 -42.18 -5.59
N ARG A 369 -12.79 -41.11 -6.03
CA ARG A 369 -11.56 -41.16 -6.85
C ARG A 369 -10.29 -41.33 -6.02
N GLY A 370 -10.39 -41.36 -4.69
CA GLY A 370 -9.27 -41.56 -3.77
C GLY A 370 -8.32 -40.36 -3.65
N GLY A 371 -8.75 -39.16 -4.08
CA GLY A 371 -7.95 -37.93 -4.02
C GLY A 371 -7.96 -37.21 -2.66
N ILE A 372 -8.88 -37.58 -1.77
CA ILE A 372 -9.03 -36.99 -0.43
C ILE A 372 -8.90 -38.12 0.61
N LEU A 373 -7.84 -38.10 1.41
CA LEU A 373 -7.78 -38.94 2.61
C LEU A 373 -8.76 -38.37 3.64
N PRO A 374 -9.69 -39.19 4.19
CA PRO A 374 -10.52 -38.75 5.29
C PRO A 374 -9.60 -38.37 6.45
N ARG A 375 -9.61 -37.08 6.82
CA ARG A 375 -9.00 -36.63 8.06
C ARG A 375 -9.68 -37.38 9.18
N ALA A 376 -8.95 -38.25 9.88
CA ALA A 376 -9.42 -38.85 11.12
C ALA A 376 -9.95 -37.72 12.01
N GLU A 377 -11.19 -37.87 12.48
CA GLU A 377 -11.86 -36.82 13.24
C GLU A 377 -10.96 -36.34 14.38
N PRO A 378 -10.78 -35.02 14.56
CA PRO A 378 -10.18 -34.54 15.80
C PRO A 378 -11.12 -34.95 16.93
N ALA A 379 -10.59 -35.70 17.89
CA ALA A 379 -11.24 -35.92 19.18
C ALA A 379 -11.78 -34.57 19.72
N PRO A 380 -12.92 -34.56 20.44
CA PRO A 380 -13.55 -33.35 20.89
C PRO A 380 -12.54 -32.46 21.61
N VAL A 381 -12.41 -31.23 21.13
CA VAL A 381 -11.53 -30.21 21.70
C VAL A 381 -12.05 -29.90 23.11
N ARG A 382 -11.39 -30.47 24.13
CA ARG A 382 -11.48 -29.98 25.50
C ARG A 382 -10.82 -28.60 25.52
N ASN A 383 -11.58 -27.59 25.96
CA ASN A 383 -11.04 -26.26 26.21
C ASN A 383 -9.98 -26.36 27.31
N GLU A 384 -8.77 -25.88 27.04
CA GLU A 384 -7.60 -25.91 27.93
C GLU A 384 -7.69 -24.90 29.09
N SER A 385 -8.88 -24.69 29.68
CA SER A 385 -9.05 -23.78 30.83
C SER A 385 -9.53 -24.45 32.12
N ASP A 386 -9.74 -25.77 32.14
CA ASP A 386 -10.34 -26.48 33.28
C ASP A 386 -9.47 -27.63 33.84
N ASP A 387 -8.15 -27.64 33.60
CA ASP A 387 -7.24 -28.64 34.18
C ASP A 387 -6.23 -27.97 35.15
N GLU A 388 -6.75 -27.25 36.14
CA GLU A 388 -6.08 -27.08 37.42
C GLU A 388 -6.69 -28.12 38.37
N GLU A 389 -6.04 -29.29 38.51
CA GLU A 389 -6.10 -30.26 39.63
C GLU A 389 -5.89 -31.71 39.12
N ASP A 390 -4.64 -32.12 38.85
CA ASP A 390 -4.10 -33.43 39.27
C ASP A 390 -2.57 -33.49 39.00
N ASP A 391 -1.76 -33.45 40.06
CA ASP A 391 -0.29 -33.46 39.99
C ASP A 391 0.28 -34.90 39.86
N SER A 392 -0.52 -35.87 39.41
CA SER A 392 -0.17 -37.30 39.37
C SER A 392 0.28 -37.85 37.99
N ASP A 393 0.10 -37.10 36.89
CA ASP A 393 0.29 -37.63 35.52
C ASP A 393 1.58 -37.16 34.79
N ARG A 394 2.55 -36.61 35.52
CA ARG A 394 3.78 -36.06 34.91
C ARG A 394 4.66 -37.14 34.26
N ASP A 395 4.62 -38.36 34.81
CA ASP A 395 5.43 -39.49 34.34
C ASP A 395 4.84 -40.14 33.07
N GLU A 396 3.51 -40.25 32.95
CA GLU A 396 2.86 -40.82 31.75
C GLU A 396 3.00 -39.92 30.51
N VAL A 397 3.11 -38.61 30.70
CA VAL A 397 3.38 -37.65 29.60
C VAL A 397 4.82 -37.79 29.11
N ALA A 398 5.78 -38.05 30.00
CA ALA A 398 7.17 -38.28 29.64
C ALA A 398 7.34 -39.60 28.85
N ASP A 399 6.64 -40.65 29.27
CA ASP A 399 6.65 -41.94 28.59
C ASP A 399 6.02 -41.87 27.19
N ARG A 400 4.88 -41.17 27.03
CA ARG A 400 4.29 -40.96 25.69
C ARG A 400 5.22 -40.20 24.75
N LYS A 401 5.97 -39.20 25.26
CA LYS A 401 6.94 -38.45 24.47
C LYS A 401 8.10 -39.34 24.03
N THR A 402 8.60 -40.21 24.90
CA THR A 402 9.71 -41.12 24.55
C THR A 402 9.26 -42.21 23.57
N TYR A 403 8.06 -42.77 23.71
CA TYR A 403 7.51 -43.72 22.73
C TYR A 403 7.32 -43.09 21.35
N LYS A 404 6.79 -41.86 21.29
CA LYS A 404 6.59 -41.15 20.02
C LYS A 404 7.91 -40.82 19.32
N ALA A 405 8.95 -40.45 20.08
CA ALA A 405 10.29 -40.20 19.53
C ALA A 405 10.91 -41.48 18.97
N ARG A 406 10.82 -42.61 19.68
CA ARG A 406 11.31 -43.92 19.19
C ARG A 406 10.61 -44.36 17.91
N ASN A 407 9.29 -44.18 17.84
CA ASN A 407 8.53 -44.50 16.62
C ASN A 407 8.93 -43.61 15.44
N TRP A 408 9.27 -42.34 15.70
CA TRP A 408 9.71 -41.41 14.67
C TRP A 408 11.12 -41.74 14.15
N ASP A 409 12.02 -42.15 15.03
CA ASP A 409 13.36 -42.62 14.65
C ASP A 409 13.26 -43.92 13.83
N ALA A 410 12.47 -44.90 14.27
CA ALA A 410 12.24 -46.15 13.52
C ALA A 410 11.64 -45.89 12.12
N PHE A 411 10.66 -44.99 12.02
CA PHE A 411 10.09 -44.61 10.73
C PHE A 411 11.11 -43.92 9.81
N THR A 412 12.00 -43.09 10.38
CA THR A 412 13.03 -42.38 9.63
C THR A 412 14.11 -43.33 9.11
N ASP A 413 14.50 -44.33 9.91
CA ASP A 413 15.42 -45.40 9.50
C ASP A 413 14.82 -46.28 8.40
N ASP A 414 13.53 -46.62 8.52
CA ASP A 414 12.80 -47.40 7.51
C ASP A 414 12.52 -46.60 6.23
N ASN A 415 12.53 -45.26 6.27
CA ASN A 415 12.26 -44.39 5.12
C ASN A 415 13.46 -43.48 4.78
N PRO A 416 14.58 -44.04 4.26
CA PRO A 416 15.73 -43.27 3.85
C PRO A 416 15.37 -42.24 2.77
N ARG A 417 15.94 -41.04 2.90
CA ARG A 417 15.76 -39.94 1.94
C ARG A 417 16.02 -40.42 0.51
N GLY A 418 15.01 -40.31 -0.35
CA GLY A 418 15.09 -40.68 -1.77
C GLY A 418 14.44 -42.01 -2.17
N TRP A 419 13.74 -42.70 -1.25
CA TRP A 419 12.93 -43.90 -1.58
C TRP A 419 11.97 -43.66 -2.76
N GLY A 420 11.37 -42.47 -2.87
CA GLY A 420 10.32 -42.17 -3.85
C GLY A 420 10.76 -41.83 -5.28
N ASN A 421 12.06 -41.74 -5.59
CA ASN A 421 12.53 -41.23 -6.90
C ASN A 421 13.56 -42.12 -7.62
N ARG A 422 13.59 -43.43 -7.34
CA ARG A 422 14.52 -44.40 -7.98
C ARG A 422 13.89 -45.25 -9.10
N GLY A 423 12.80 -44.79 -9.69
CA GLY A 423 12.03 -45.53 -10.69
C GLY A 423 12.04 -44.92 -12.10
N GLY A 424 13.16 -44.39 -12.59
CA GLY A 424 13.15 -43.68 -13.88
C GLY A 424 14.50 -43.47 -14.55
N ASN A 425 15.38 -44.47 -14.58
CA ASN A 425 16.39 -44.57 -15.64
C ASN A 425 16.82 -46.04 -15.82
N ARG A 426 16.18 -46.75 -16.74
CA ARG A 426 16.70 -48.01 -17.29
C ARG A 426 16.65 -47.90 -18.81
N GLY A 427 17.84 -47.95 -19.42
CA GLY A 427 18.08 -48.40 -20.80
C GLY A 427 17.69 -47.43 -21.88
#